data_AF-A0AAE9JJQ4-F1
#
_entry.id   AF-A0AAE9JJQ4-F1
#
_cell.length_a   1.000
_cell.length_b   1.000
_cell.length_c   1.000
_cell.angle_alpha   90.00
_cell.angle_beta   90.00
_cell.angle_gamma   90.00
#
_symmetry.space_group_name_H-M   'P 1'
#
loop_
_entity.id
_entity.type
_entity.pdbx_description
1 polymer ?
#
loop_
_entity_poly.entity_id
_entity_poly.type
_entity_poly.pdbx_seq_one_letter_code
_entity_poly.pdbx_strand_id
1 'polypeptide(L)'
;MLPVVHLPHPLIRATGIMSDLGFSGLFQFYFLSALIIQTGCSVMEMFYFRYQASVFDHKERYFTKFVKFFTFSFRFLTFFFPAITFGTFFYSIQLQEEYKKELAIKDPTIPEITCYSSVLAAPFSDSIMISTMITWFGCMVCTFSVIPSTTIYLNSYLRNTQNMSSGVIRMQKMLLNSLIVQTFVHGIMLGVPNILFIYTIYFGSNFEVAAYLAFGCLTFHGVFSTIAMIIFTKPIQDGIIEIFGNIAKVFQRFTRC
;
A
#
# COMPACT_ATOMS: atom_id res chain seq x y z
N MET A 1 -4.30 -1.96 -24.14
CA MET A 1 -5.73 -1.67 -23.85
C MET A 1 -5.84 -1.26 -22.39
N LEU A 2 -6.77 -0.37 -22.06
CA LEU A 2 -6.98 0.10 -20.69
C LEU A 2 -7.59 -1.01 -19.81
N PRO A 3 -7.38 -0.99 -18.49
CA PRO A 3 -8.05 -1.94 -17.59
C PRO A 3 -9.55 -1.63 -17.50
N VAL A 4 -10.39 -2.57 -17.91
CA VAL A 4 -11.87 -2.43 -17.87
C VAL A 4 -12.42 -3.26 -16.72
N VAL A 5 -13.43 -2.73 -16.01
CA VAL A 5 -14.15 -3.42 -14.93
C VAL A 5 -15.51 -3.87 -15.46
N HIS A 6 -15.77 -5.17 -15.41
CA HIS A 6 -17.05 -5.72 -15.84
C HIS A 6 -17.88 -6.23 -14.65
N LEU A 7 -19.21 -6.28 -14.80
CA LEU A 7 -20.17 -6.86 -13.84
C LEU A 7 -20.53 -8.31 -14.22
N PRO A 8 -21.06 -9.15 -13.29
CA PRO A 8 -21.40 -8.90 -11.88
C PRO A 8 -20.22 -9.06 -10.91
N HIS A 9 -19.07 -9.52 -11.38
CA HIS A 9 -17.86 -9.70 -10.60
C HIS A 9 -16.75 -8.86 -11.22
N PRO A 10 -15.93 -8.13 -10.44
CA PRO A 10 -14.88 -7.30 -11.01
C PRO A 10 -13.92 -8.18 -11.80
N LEU A 11 -14.03 -8.07 -13.13
CA LEU A 11 -13.07 -8.57 -14.08
C LEU A 11 -12.00 -7.51 -14.23
N ILE A 12 -10.74 -7.85 -14.00
CA ILE A 12 -9.61 -6.97 -14.32
C ILE A 12 -8.77 -7.66 -15.39
N ARG A 13 -8.50 -6.95 -16.48
CA ARG A 13 -7.54 -7.41 -17.49
C ARG A 13 -6.20 -6.72 -17.31
N ALA A 14 -5.19 -7.50 -16.94
CA ALA A 14 -3.82 -7.01 -16.89
C ALA A 14 -3.27 -6.86 -18.32
N THR A 15 -2.56 -5.77 -18.58
CA THR A 15 -1.93 -5.47 -19.87
C THR A 15 -0.49 -4.96 -19.67
N GLY A 16 0.29 -4.90 -20.75
CA GLY A 16 1.68 -4.44 -20.73
C GLY A 16 2.69 -5.59 -20.61
N ILE A 17 3.93 -5.23 -20.30
CA ILE A 17 5.11 -6.11 -20.44
C ILE A 17 4.92 -7.47 -19.76
N MET A 18 4.37 -7.52 -18.54
CA MET A 18 4.16 -8.80 -17.85
C MET A 18 3.15 -9.69 -18.58
N SER A 19 2.05 -9.13 -19.10
CA SER A 19 1.11 -9.88 -19.92
C SER A 19 1.74 -10.30 -21.26
N ASP A 20 2.57 -9.44 -21.86
CA ASP A 20 3.28 -9.74 -23.12
C ASP A 20 4.32 -10.86 -22.95
N LEU A 21 4.93 -10.96 -21.75
CA LEU A 21 5.81 -12.05 -21.35
C LEU A 21 5.06 -13.33 -20.95
N GLY A 22 3.72 -13.33 -20.99
CA GLY A 22 2.90 -14.50 -20.71
C GLY A 22 2.56 -14.74 -19.23
N PHE A 23 2.74 -13.76 -18.35
CA PHE A 23 2.28 -13.88 -16.95
C PHE A 23 0.76 -13.81 -16.86
N SER A 24 0.17 -14.71 -16.07
CA SER A 24 -1.29 -14.74 -15.87
C SER A 24 -1.81 -13.49 -15.16
N GLY A 25 -3.08 -13.15 -15.38
CA GLY A 25 -3.73 -12.06 -14.66
C GLY A 25 -3.75 -12.28 -13.15
N LEU A 26 -3.91 -13.55 -12.73
CA LEU A 26 -3.88 -13.95 -11.33
C LEU A 26 -2.50 -13.72 -10.68
N PHE A 27 -1.42 -14.06 -11.40
CA PHE A 27 -0.05 -13.81 -10.92
C PHE A 27 0.18 -12.32 -10.70
N GLN A 28 -0.17 -11.50 -11.69
CA GLN A 28 -0.01 -10.05 -11.62
C GLN A 28 -0.85 -9.45 -10.48
N PHE A 29 -2.08 -9.95 -10.27
CA PHE A 29 -2.94 -9.53 -9.16
C PHE A 29 -2.33 -9.87 -7.79
N TYR A 30 -1.89 -11.12 -7.57
CA TYR A 30 -1.25 -11.51 -6.30
C TYR A 30 0.06 -10.76 -6.05
N PHE A 31 0.87 -10.58 -7.09
CA PHE A 31 2.12 -9.84 -7.00
C PHE A 31 1.88 -8.37 -6.61
N LEU A 32 0.97 -7.68 -7.30
CA LEU A 32 0.59 -6.31 -6.97
C LEU A 32 0.03 -6.20 -5.54
N SER A 33 -0.83 -7.15 -5.15
CA SER A 33 -1.41 -7.19 -3.81
C SER A 33 -0.34 -7.36 -2.72
N ALA A 34 0.66 -8.22 -2.95
CA ALA A 34 1.78 -8.40 -2.03
C ALA A 34 2.59 -7.11 -1.87
N LEU A 35 2.83 -6.37 -2.96
CA LEU A 35 3.51 -5.08 -2.91
C LEU A 35 2.72 -4.03 -2.12
N ILE A 36 1.39 -3.97 -2.30
CA ILE A 36 0.53 -3.05 -1.53
C ILE A 36 0.59 -3.38 -0.03
N ILE A 37 0.50 -4.66 0.33
CA ILE A 37 0.62 -5.11 1.72
C ILE A 37 2.00 -4.73 2.28
N GLN A 38 3.08 -4.94 1.52
CA GLN A 38 4.44 -4.56 1.92
C GLN A 38 4.57 -3.05 2.16
N THR A 39 3.97 -2.21 1.32
CA THR A 39 3.91 -0.76 1.52
C THR A 39 3.18 -0.42 2.83
N GLY A 40 2.05 -1.07 3.11
CA GLY A 40 1.34 -0.93 4.38
C GLY A 40 2.18 -1.35 5.59
N CYS A 41 2.93 -2.46 5.48
CA CYS A 41 3.85 -2.93 6.50
C CYS A 41 4.94 -1.89 6.77
N SER A 42 5.56 -1.34 5.72
CA SER A 42 6.59 -0.29 5.83
C SER A 42 6.06 0.95 6.57
N VAL A 43 4.85 1.41 6.27
CA VAL A 43 4.23 2.55 6.99
C VAL A 43 4.05 2.21 8.47
N MET A 44 3.54 1.01 8.79
CA MET A 44 3.40 0.58 10.18
C MET A 44 4.73 0.48 10.93
N GLU A 45 5.77 -0.05 10.29
CA GLU A 45 7.13 -0.09 10.82
C GLU A 45 7.67 1.31 11.11
N MET A 46 7.42 2.28 10.23
CA MET A 46 7.82 3.66 10.47
C MET A 46 7.15 4.24 11.72
N PHE A 47 5.86 4.00 11.95
CA PHE A 47 5.20 4.44 13.18
C PHE A 47 5.74 3.73 14.42
N TYR A 48 5.96 2.42 14.34
CA TYR A 48 6.55 1.66 15.45
C TYR A 48 7.96 2.15 15.79
N PHE A 49 8.80 2.37 14.78
CA PHE A 49 10.13 2.94 14.94
C PHE A 49 10.08 4.33 15.58
N ARG A 50 9.17 5.20 15.10
CA ARG A 50 9.01 6.55 15.67
C ARG A 50 8.56 6.52 17.11
N TYR A 51 7.68 5.58 17.45
CA TYR A 51 7.28 5.35 18.83
C TYR A 51 8.49 5.01 19.71
N GLN A 52 9.31 4.04 19.30
CA GLN A 52 10.51 3.64 20.07
C GLN A 52 11.55 4.76 20.16
N ALA A 53 11.73 5.53 19.09
CA ALA A 53 12.71 6.63 19.04
C ALA A 53 12.27 7.85 19.88
N SER A 54 10.98 8.04 20.09
CA SER A 54 10.43 9.22 20.80
C SER A 54 10.16 8.96 22.27
N VAL A 55 10.11 7.70 22.72
CA VAL A 55 9.71 7.33 24.09
C VAL A 55 10.84 6.53 24.75
N PHE A 56 11.60 7.17 25.64
CA PHE A 56 12.77 6.55 26.29
C PHE A 56 12.41 5.30 27.11
N ASP A 57 11.34 5.38 27.88
CA ASP A 57 10.82 4.34 28.78
C ASP A 57 9.81 3.42 28.08
N HIS A 58 9.84 3.33 26.74
CA HIS A 58 8.82 2.59 25.98
C HIS A 58 8.66 1.15 26.48
N LYS A 59 9.74 0.45 26.85
CA LYS A 59 9.68 -0.96 27.27
C LYS A 59 8.74 -1.21 28.46
N GLU A 60 8.56 -0.24 29.33
CA GLU A 60 7.74 -0.36 30.55
C GLU A 60 6.28 0.03 30.32
N ARG A 61 5.98 0.68 29.18
CA ARG A 61 4.65 1.21 28.91
C ARG A 61 3.70 0.17 28.33
N TYR A 62 2.47 0.15 28.84
CA TYR A 62 1.41 -0.73 28.33
C TYR A 62 1.13 -0.51 26.83
N PHE A 63 1.20 0.74 26.37
CA PHE A 63 1.02 1.09 24.96
C PHE A 63 2.00 0.35 24.03
N THR A 64 3.21 0.01 24.50
CA THR A 64 4.16 -0.81 23.74
C THR A 64 3.63 -2.20 23.42
N LYS A 65 2.89 -2.82 24.35
CA LYS A 65 2.29 -4.14 24.11
C LYS A 65 1.27 -4.06 22.98
N PHE A 66 0.44 -3.01 23.00
CA PHE A 66 -0.54 -2.74 21.95
C PHE A 66 0.14 -2.55 20.58
N VAL A 67 1.11 -1.63 20.46
CA VAL A 67 1.75 -1.37 19.16
C VAL A 67 2.51 -2.61 18.67
N LYS A 68 3.23 -3.32 19.55
CA LYS A 68 3.93 -4.56 19.19
C LYS A 68 2.99 -5.64 18.69
N PHE A 69 1.85 -5.84 19.34
CA PHE A 69 0.88 -6.87 18.94
C PHE A 69 0.41 -6.65 17.50
N PHE A 70 -0.05 -5.43 17.17
CA PHE A 70 -0.55 -5.12 15.84
C PHE A 70 0.56 -5.08 14.78
N THR A 71 1.74 -4.54 15.11
CA THR A 71 2.90 -4.56 14.19
C THR A 71 3.34 -5.99 13.88
N PHE A 72 3.44 -6.86 14.90
CA PHE A 72 3.81 -8.26 14.68
C PHE A 72 2.72 -9.03 13.92
N SER A 73 1.45 -8.76 14.21
CA SER A 73 0.33 -9.32 13.44
C SER A 73 0.40 -8.91 11.96
N PHE A 74 0.68 -7.64 11.66
CA PHE A 74 0.84 -7.19 10.27
C PHE A 74 2.04 -7.88 9.58
N ARG A 75 3.19 -8.01 10.27
CA ARG A 75 4.35 -8.75 9.76
C ARG A 75 3.98 -10.18 9.41
N PHE A 76 3.27 -10.87 10.31
CA PHE A 76 2.79 -12.22 10.04
C PHE A 76 1.91 -12.27 8.79
N LEU A 77 0.92 -11.36 8.67
CA LEU A 77 0.05 -11.28 7.49
C LEU A 77 0.83 -11.01 6.19
N THR A 78 1.90 -10.22 6.25
CA THR A 78 2.76 -9.91 5.11
C THR A 78 3.49 -11.13 4.56
N PHE A 79 3.91 -12.07 5.43
CA PHE A 79 4.50 -13.34 4.98
C PHE A 79 3.45 -14.40 4.65
N PHE A 80 2.35 -14.41 5.40
CA PHE A 80 1.27 -15.36 5.23
C PHE A 80 0.55 -15.20 3.89
N PHE A 81 0.34 -13.96 3.43
CA PHE A 81 -0.34 -13.68 2.17
C PHE A 81 0.36 -14.30 0.95
N PRO A 82 1.67 -14.04 0.69
CA PRO A 82 2.39 -14.69 -0.41
C PRO A 82 2.47 -16.21 -0.23
N ALA A 83 2.63 -16.70 1.00
CA ALA A 83 2.74 -18.13 1.26
C ALA A 83 1.48 -18.89 0.82
N ILE A 84 0.29 -18.36 1.12
CA ILE A 84 -0.97 -18.93 0.63
C ILE A 84 -1.10 -18.73 -0.87
N THR A 85 -1.08 -17.48 -1.34
CA THR A 85 -1.43 -17.16 -2.74
C THR A 85 -0.50 -17.81 -3.76
N PHE A 86 0.81 -17.80 -3.53
CA PHE A 86 1.76 -18.47 -4.41
C PHE A 86 1.85 -19.97 -4.15
N GLY A 87 1.64 -20.42 -2.90
CA GLY A 87 1.58 -21.84 -2.57
C GLY A 87 0.40 -22.58 -3.21
N THR A 88 -0.73 -21.90 -3.39
CA THR A 88 -1.93 -22.45 -4.03
C THR A 88 -2.11 -22.00 -5.48
N PHE A 89 -1.09 -21.39 -6.10
CA PHE A 89 -1.22 -20.68 -7.37
C PHE A 89 -1.81 -21.54 -8.50
N PHE A 90 -1.32 -22.77 -8.69
CA PHE A 90 -1.81 -23.66 -9.75
C PHE A 90 -3.26 -24.09 -9.54
N TYR A 91 -3.64 -24.32 -8.28
CA TYR A 91 -5.03 -24.62 -7.91
C TYR A 91 -5.94 -23.41 -8.18
N SER A 92 -5.51 -22.21 -7.80
CA SER A 92 -6.24 -20.97 -8.03
C SER A 92 -6.40 -20.64 -9.52
N ILE A 93 -5.41 -20.97 -10.37
CA ILE A 93 -5.54 -20.82 -11.83
C ILE A 93 -6.66 -21.72 -12.37
N GLN A 94 -6.74 -22.98 -11.96
CA GLN A 94 -7.76 -23.90 -12.43
C GLN A 94 -9.17 -23.40 -12.07
N LEU A 95 -9.36 -22.99 -10.81
CA LEU A 95 -10.61 -22.38 -10.36
C LEU A 95 -10.97 -21.12 -11.17
N GLN A 96 -9.99 -20.25 -11.43
CA GLN A 96 -10.20 -19.05 -12.24
C GLN A 96 -10.66 -19.38 -13.66
N GLU A 97 -10.10 -20.42 -14.29
CA GLU A 97 -10.54 -20.85 -15.62
C GLU A 97 -11.97 -21.39 -15.61
N GLU A 98 -12.36 -22.15 -14.58
CA GLU A 98 -13.73 -22.66 -14.42
C GLU A 98 -14.72 -21.50 -14.26
N TYR A 99 -14.48 -20.57 -13.33
CA TYR A 99 -15.39 -19.43 -13.11
C TYR A 99 -15.48 -18.51 -14.32
N LYS A 100 -14.36 -18.30 -15.04
CA LYS A 100 -14.38 -17.51 -16.29
C LYS A 100 -15.20 -18.20 -17.38
N LYS A 101 -15.10 -19.53 -17.52
CA LYS A 101 -15.91 -20.28 -18.49
C LYS A 101 -17.40 -20.17 -18.16
N GLU A 102 -17.77 -20.35 -16.89
CA GLU A 102 -19.16 -20.19 -16.46
C GLU A 102 -19.69 -18.79 -16.71
N LEU A 103 -18.88 -17.76 -16.45
CA LEU A 103 -19.28 -16.38 -16.69
C LEU A 103 -19.38 -16.06 -18.18
N ALA A 104 -18.46 -16.55 -19.01
CA ALA A 104 -18.50 -16.34 -20.46
C ALA A 104 -19.73 -17.00 -21.12
N ILE A 105 -20.24 -18.10 -20.55
CA ILE A 105 -21.49 -18.73 -21.01
C ILE A 105 -22.70 -17.85 -20.63
N LYS A 106 -22.69 -17.24 -19.45
CA LYS A 106 -23.78 -16.39 -18.95
C LYS A 106 -23.81 -15.02 -19.61
N ASP A 107 -22.64 -14.45 -19.89
CA ASP A 107 -22.47 -13.15 -20.53
C ASP A 107 -21.46 -13.24 -21.68
N PRO A 108 -21.92 -13.66 -22.88
CA PRO A 108 -21.05 -13.82 -24.05
C PRO A 108 -20.63 -12.47 -24.66
N THR A 109 -21.13 -11.34 -24.16
CA THR A 109 -20.87 -10.02 -24.75
C THR A 109 -19.49 -9.45 -24.39
N ILE A 110 -18.80 -10.07 -23.43
CA ILE A 110 -17.51 -9.62 -22.89
C ILE A 110 -16.40 -10.63 -23.28
N PRO A 111 -15.76 -10.49 -24.45
CA PRO A 111 -14.74 -11.44 -24.92
C PRO A 111 -13.52 -11.50 -23.98
N GLU A 112 -13.25 -10.43 -23.23
CA GLU A 112 -12.11 -10.31 -22.31
C GLU A 112 -12.15 -11.31 -21.15
N ILE A 113 -13.31 -11.88 -20.82
CA ILE A 113 -13.47 -12.84 -19.72
C ILE A 113 -12.48 -14.01 -19.88
N THR A 114 -12.34 -14.51 -21.11
CA THR A 114 -11.53 -15.71 -21.43
C THR A 114 -10.03 -15.45 -21.53
N CYS A 115 -9.57 -14.19 -21.44
CA CYS A 115 -8.15 -13.87 -21.53
C CYS A 115 -7.35 -14.51 -20.37
N TYR A 116 -6.19 -15.08 -20.67
CA TYR A 116 -5.27 -15.58 -19.64
C TYR A 116 -4.76 -14.46 -18.71
N SER A 117 -4.68 -13.23 -19.24
CA SER A 117 -4.30 -12.03 -18.48
C SER A 117 -5.46 -11.40 -17.70
N SER A 118 -6.68 -11.94 -17.78
CA SER A 118 -7.80 -11.47 -16.94
C SER A 118 -7.76 -12.12 -15.56
N VAL A 119 -8.36 -11.49 -14.56
CA VAL A 119 -8.63 -12.08 -13.25
C VAL A 119 -10.07 -11.76 -12.89
N LEU A 120 -10.79 -12.77 -12.44
CA LEU A 120 -12.17 -12.64 -12.00
C LEU A 120 -12.19 -12.66 -10.47
N ALA A 121 -12.54 -11.55 -9.85
CA ALA A 121 -12.69 -11.50 -8.40
C ALA A 121 -14.04 -12.14 -7.99
N ALA A 122 -14.02 -13.44 -7.69
CA ALA A 122 -15.17 -14.22 -7.22
C ALA A 122 -15.00 -14.55 -5.71
N PRO A 123 -15.12 -13.56 -4.81
CA PRO A 123 -14.71 -13.67 -3.40
C PRO A 123 -15.55 -14.65 -2.56
N PHE A 124 -16.71 -15.12 -3.03
CA PHE A 124 -17.59 -15.99 -2.26
C PHE A 124 -17.62 -17.44 -2.77
N SER A 125 -16.95 -17.69 -3.89
CA SER A 125 -16.89 -19.01 -4.52
C SER A 125 -15.47 -19.59 -4.45
N ASP A 126 -14.45 -18.75 -4.42
CA ASP A 126 -13.04 -19.13 -4.33
C ASP A 126 -12.51 -19.03 -2.89
N SER A 127 -12.21 -20.18 -2.28
CA SER A 127 -11.64 -20.27 -0.93
C SER A 127 -10.32 -19.50 -0.75
N ILE A 128 -9.51 -19.39 -1.80
CA ILE A 128 -8.24 -18.65 -1.78
C ILE A 128 -8.51 -17.14 -1.86
N MET A 129 -9.50 -16.72 -2.63
CA MET A 129 -9.93 -15.33 -2.67
C MET A 129 -10.55 -14.89 -1.34
N ILE A 130 -11.32 -15.77 -0.66
CA ILE A 130 -11.79 -15.52 0.72
C ILE A 130 -10.61 -15.26 1.65
N SER A 131 -9.60 -16.14 1.63
CA SER A 131 -8.40 -15.98 2.47
C SER A 131 -7.64 -14.68 2.17
N THR A 132 -7.60 -14.29 0.90
CA THR A 132 -7.04 -13.00 0.46
C THR A 132 -7.81 -11.81 1.05
N MET A 133 -9.14 -11.82 0.99
CA MET A 133 -9.99 -10.77 1.56
C MET A 133 -9.84 -10.68 3.08
N ILE A 134 -9.81 -11.81 3.79
CA ILE A 134 -9.58 -11.84 5.25
C ILE A 134 -8.23 -11.22 5.59
N THR A 135 -7.18 -11.55 4.82
CA THR A 135 -5.85 -10.98 5.03
C THR A 135 -5.82 -9.48 4.82
N TRP A 136 -6.48 -8.98 3.77
CA TRP A 136 -6.61 -7.54 3.53
C TRP A 136 -7.36 -6.83 4.65
N PHE A 137 -8.46 -7.40 5.12
CA PHE A 137 -9.20 -6.87 6.26
C PHE A 137 -8.34 -6.82 7.53
N GLY A 138 -7.58 -7.89 7.81
CA GLY A 138 -6.62 -7.92 8.92
C GLY A 138 -5.56 -6.82 8.83
N CYS A 139 -5.03 -6.57 7.62
CA CYS A 139 -4.07 -5.49 7.37
C CYS A 139 -4.70 -4.11 7.64
N MET A 140 -5.94 -3.88 7.19
CA MET A 140 -6.68 -2.65 7.48
C MET A 140 -6.87 -2.45 9.00
N VAL A 141 -7.36 -3.47 9.71
CA VAL A 141 -7.53 -3.39 11.17
C VAL A 141 -6.23 -3.01 11.88
N CYS A 142 -5.11 -3.63 11.49
CA CYS A 142 -3.80 -3.33 12.07
C CYS A 142 -3.36 -1.87 11.80
N THR A 143 -3.49 -1.39 10.56
CA THR A 143 -3.09 -0.02 10.19
C THR A 143 -3.95 1.04 10.88
N PHE A 144 -5.28 0.89 10.85
CA PHE A 144 -6.22 1.82 11.51
C PHE A 144 -6.13 1.76 13.04
N SER A 145 -5.58 0.68 13.60
CA SER A 145 -5.30 0.59 15.03
C SER A 145 -4.01 1.33 15.40
N VAL A 146 -2.90 1.08 14.70
CA VAL A 146 -1.56 1.58 15.08
C VAL A 146 -1.33 3.03 14.70
N ILE A 147 -1.72 3.44 13.49
CA ILE A 147 -1.36 4.76 12.95
C ILE A 147 -2.02 5.90 13.75
N PRO A 148 -3.35 5.92 13.98
CA PRO A 148 -3.98 6.99 14.73
C PRO A 148 -3.57 6.97 16.20
N SER A 149 -3.54 5.78 16.82
CA SER A 149 -3.19 5.65 18.23
C SER A 149 -1.76 6.11 18.53
N THR A 150 -0.79 5.73 17.69
CA THR A 150 0.61 6.17 17.84
C THR A 150 0.74 7.66 17.61
N THR A 151 0.02 8.21 16.64
CA THR A 151 -0.02 9.66 16.37
C THR A 151 -0.54 10.44 17.58
N ILE A 152 -1.69 10.05 18.11
CA ILE A 152 -2.31 10.70 19.28
C ILE A 152 -1.40 10.57 20.50
N TYR A 153 -0.88 9.37 20.73
CA TYR A 153 0.00 9.08 21.85
C TYR A 153 1.28 9.93 21.80
N LEU A 154 1.97 9.96 20.66
CA LEU A 154 3.22 10.71 20.50
C LEU A 154 3.02 12.22 20.59
N ASN A 155 1.94 12.75 20.01
CA ASN A 155 1.61 14.17 20.15
C ASN A 155 1.38 14.57 21.60
N SER A 156 0.69 13.73 22.38
CA SER A 156 0.49 13.95 23.81
C SER A 156 1.82 13.83 24.59
N TYR A 157 2.62 12.80 24.32
CA TYR A 157 3.90 12.57 24.98
C TYR A 157 4.89 13.71 24.73
N LEU A 158 5.09 14.11 23.47
CA LEU A 158 6.02 15.17 23.08
C LEU A 158 5.59 16.57 23.53
N ARG A 159 4.34 16.74 23.96
CA ARG A 159 3.85 17.99 24.55
C ARG A 159 4.17 18.09 26.04
N ASN A 160 4.17 16.96 26.75
CA ASN A 160 4.26 16.92 28.21
C ASN A 160 5.62 16.43 28.73
N THR A 161 6.48 15.88 27.87
CA THR A 161 7.79 15.36 28.30
C THR A 161 8.74 16.47 28.74
N GLN A 162 9.38 16.28 29.88
CA GLN A 162 10.47 17.13 30.39
C GLN A 162 11.85 16.49 30.16
N ASN A 163 11.89 15.26 29.64
CA ASN A 163 13.10 14.46 29.49
C ASN A 163 13.90 14.77 28.21
N MET A 164 13.50 15.79 27.44
CA MET A 164 14.09 16.13 26.15
C MET A 164 14.35 17.64 26.06
N SER A 165 15.45 18.01 25.39
CA SER A 165 15.69 19.41 25.06
C SER A 165 14.67 19.91 24.03
N SER A 166 14.46 21.24 24.00
CA SER A 166 13.55 21.89 23.05
C SER A 166 13.90 21.59 21.59
N GLY A 167 15.20 21.49 21.27
CA GLY A 167 15.70 21.12 19.95
C GLY A 167 15.29 19.69 19.54
N VAL A 168 15.44 18.72 20.44
CA VAL A 168 15.06 17.32 20.18
C VAL A 168 13.54 17.20 20.02
N ILE A 169 12.74 17.86 20.87
CA ILE A 169 11.28 17.87 20.76
C ILE A 169 10.85 18.44 19.40
N ARG A 170 11.47 19.54 18.95
CA ARG A 170 11.18 20.14 17.65
C ARG A 170 11.49 19.16 16.50
N MET A 171 12.62 18.46 16.58
CA MET A 171 13.00 17.46 15.59
C MET A 171 12.00 16.29 15.55
N GLN A 172 11.61 15.74 16.71
CA GLN A 172 10.65 14.63 16.76
C GLN A 172 9.28 15.04 16.22
N LYS A 173 8.78 16.24 16.55
CA LYS A 173 7.53 16.77 16.00
C LYS A 173 7.60 16.96 14.48
N MET A 174 8.71 17.46 13.95
CA MET A 174 8.90 17.61 12.50
C MET A 174 8.84 16.24 11.79
N LEU A 175 9.57 15.24 12.31
CA LEU A 175 9.59 13.89 11.73
C LEU A 175 8.22 13.21 11.84
N LEU A 176 7.53 13.35 12.97
CA LEU A 176 6.17 12.83 13.15
C LEU A 176 5.19 13.50 12.17
N ASN A 177 5.24 14.82 12.00
CA ASN A 177 4.38 15.54 11.06
C ASN A 177 4.64 15.13 9.62
N SER A 178 5.91 15.00 9.22
CA SER A 178 6.25 14.49 7.89
C SER A 178 5.68 13.09 7.66
N LEU A 179 5.77 12.21 8.66
CA LEU A 179 5.22 10.85 8.57
C LEU A 179 3.68 10.87 8.48
N ILE A 180 2.99 11.73 9.23
CA ILE A 180 1.53 11.89 9.17
C ILE A 180 1.09 12.35 7.77
N VAL A 181 1.76 13.37 7.21
CA VAL A 181 1.44 13.87 5.87
C VAL A 181 1.67 12.78 4.83
N GLN A 182 2.80 12.07 4.89
CA GLN A 182 3.10 10.96 4.00
C GLN A 182 2.04 9.85 4.11
N THR A 183 1.63 9.52 5.32
CA THR A 183 0.58 8.52 5.57
C THR A 183 -0.76 8.98 5.00
N PHE A 184 -1.09 10.25 5.10
CA PHE A 184 -2.30 10.81 4.51
C PHE A 184 -2.29 10.69 2.97
N VAL A 185 -1.14 10.98 2.33
CA VAL A 185 -0.96 10.75 0.90
C VAL A 185 -1.21 9.28 0.54
N HIS A 186 -0.64 8.33 1.28
CA HIS A 186 -0.91 6.91 1.06
C HIS A 186 -2.37 6.53 1.36
N GLY A 187 -2.99 7.10 2.39
CA GLY A 187 -4.40 6.87 2.72
C GLY A 187 -5.33 7.28 1.59
N ILE A 188 -5.07 8.43 0.96
CA ILE A 188 -5.83 8.89 -0.21
C ILE A 188 -5.48 8.04 -1.44
N MET A 189 -4.19 7.90 -1.76
CA MET A 189 -3.75 7.36 -3.05
C MET A 189 -3.67 5.83 -3.11
N LEU A 190 -3.66 5.15 -1.97
CA LEU A 190 -3.75 3.69 -1.87
C LEU A 190 -5.03 3.26 -1.15
N GLY A 191 -5.33 3.86 0.00
CA GLY A 191 -6.48 3.46 0.82
C GLY A 191 -7.82 3.61 0.10
N VAL A 192 -8.11 4.78 -0.47
CA VAL A 192 -9.36 5.02 -1.20
C VAL A 192 -9.52 4.08 -2.41
N PRO A 193 -8.53 3.93 -3.32
CA PRO A 193 -8.59 2.92 -4.39
C PRO A 193 -8.91 1.51 -3.91
N ASN A 194 -8.30 1.07 -2.81
CA ASN A 194 -8.54 -0.26 -2.24
C ASN A 194 -9.97 -0.39 -1.68
N ILE A 195 -10.49 0.64 -1.01
CA ILE A 195 -11.88 0.65 -0.53
C ILE A 195 -12.87 0.60 -1.70
N LEU A 196 -12.61 1.36 -2.79
CA LEU A 196 -13.44 1.32 -4.00
C LEU A 196 -13.40 -0.05 -4.67
N PHE A 197 -12.23 -0.69 -4.70
CA PHE A 197 -12.08 -2.04 -5.23
C PHE A 197 -12.86 -3.06 -4.40
N ILE A 198 -12.76 -3.01 -3.07
CA ILE A 198 -13.56 -3.82 -2.16
C ILE A 198 -15.06 -3.55 -2.38
N TYR A 199 -15.49 -2.30 -2.41
CA TYR A 199 -16.89 -1.95 -2.67
C TYR A 199 -17.40 -2.59 -3.97
N THR A 200 -16.62 -2.50 -5.04
CA THR A 200 -16.96 -3.07 -6.34
C THR A 200 -17.06 -4.60 -6.30
N ILE A 201 -16.23 -5.26 -5.49
CA ILE A 201 -16.30 -6.71 -5.26
C ILE A 201 -17.66 -7.12 -4.65
N TYR A 202 -18.18 -6.36 -3.67
CA TYR A 202 -19.40 -6.73 -2.94
C TYR A 202 -20.68 -6.24 -3.60
N PHE A 203 -20.67 -5.06 -4.20
CA PHE A 203 -21.87 -4.37 -4.67
C PHE A 203 -21.93 -4.23 -6.19
N GLY A 204 -20.83 -4.50 -6.89
CA GLY A 204 -20.69 -4.19 -8.31
C GLY A 204 -20.59 -2.67 -8.57
N SER A 205 -19.94 -2.29 -9.67
CA SER A 205 -19.91 -0.91 -10.15
C SER A 205 -19.56 -0.87 -11.64
N ASN A 206 -20.22 0.01 -12.40
CA ASN A 206 -19.92 0.30 -13.81
C ASN A 206 -19.17 1.63 -14.01
N PHE A 207 -18.65 2.23 -12.93
CA PHE A 207 -18.00 3.54 -12.98
C PHE A 207 -16.53 3.42 -13.45
N GLU A 208 -16.32 3.20 -14.75
CA GLU A 208 -14.98 3.05 -15.35
C GLU A 208 -14.03 4.22 -15.03
N VAL A 209 -14.55 5.46 -15.04
CA VAL A 209 -13.76 6.66 -14.71
C VAL A 209 -13.18 6.57 -13.30
N ALA A 210 -13.95 6.04 -12.34
CA ALA A 210 -13.47 5.86 -10.97
C ALA A 210 -12.36 4.80 -10.90
N ALA A 211 -12.45 3.73 -11.71
CA ALA A 211 -11.40 2.73 -11.82
C ALA A 211 -10.12 3.32 -12.41
N TYR A 212 -10.20 4.13 -13.48
CA TYR A 212 -9.02 4.80 -14.05
C TYR A 212 -8.35 5.76 -13.07
N LEU A 213 -9.13 6.55 -12.35
CA LEU A 213 -8.60 7.42 -11.28
C LEU A 213 -7.94 6.60 -10.17
N ALA A 214 -8.56 5.50 -9.75
CA ALA A 214 -8.01 4.60 -8.74
C ALA A 214 -6.66 4.00 -9.18
N PHE A 215 -6.53 3.57 -10.44
CA PHE A 215 -5.26 3.09 -11.00
C PHE A 215 -4.20 4.21 -11.11
N GLY A 216 -4.61 5.42 -11.47
CA GLY A 216 -3.72 6.60 -11.46
C GLY A 216 -3.19 6.89 -10.06
N CYS A 217 -4.06 6.89 -9.05
CA CYS A 217 -3.68 7.03 -7.65
C CYS A 217 -2.69 5.92 -7.22
N LEU A 218 -3.01 4.67 -7.54
CA LEU A 218 -2.15 3.53 -7.24
C LEU A 218 -0.77 3.65 -7.90
N THR A 219 -0.68 4.21 -9.10
CA THR A 219 0.59 4.34 -9.83
C THR A 219 1.45 5.47 -9.28
N PHE A 220 0.84 6.63 -9.01
CA PHE A 220 1.59 7.84 -8.65
C PHE A 220 1.80 8.06 -7.14
N HIS A 221 1.22 7.24 -6.27
CA HIS A 221 1.31 7.42 -4.80
C HIS A 221 2.75 7.62 -4.29
N GLY A 222 3.72 6.86 -4.82
CA GLY A 222 5.12 6.94 -4.41
C GLY A 222 5.79 8.28 -4.75
N VAL A 223 5.43 8.87 -5.90
CA VAL A 223 5.92 10.19 -6.31
C VAL A 223 5.41 11.26 -5.36
N PHE A 224 4.10 11.31 -5.11
CA PHE A 224 3.50 12.30 -4.21
C PHE A 224 3.99 12.13 -2.77
N SER A 225 4.17 10.88 -2.31
CA SER A 225 4.76 10.58 -1.00
C SER A 225 6.19 11.11 -0.89
N THR A 226 7.00 10.95 -1.93
CA THR A 226 8.39 11.44 -1.96
C THR A 226 8.44 12.96 -1.96
N ILE A 227 7.59 13.62 -2.75
CA ILE A 227 7.45 15.09 -2.77
C ILE A 227 7.05 15.60 -1.37
N ALA A 228 6.08 14.96 -0.72
CA ALA A 228 5.68 15.31 0.64
C ALA A 228 6.88 15.21 1.62
N MET A 229 7.63 14.12 1.56
CA MET A 229 8.81 13.96 2.42
C MET A 229 9.87 15.06 2.19
N ILE A 230 10.14 15.44 0.94
CA ILE A 230 11.05 16.54 0.60
C ILE A 230 10.54 17.87 1.15
N ILE A 231 9.25 18.18 1.02
CA ILE A 231 8.67 19.45 1.48
C ILE A 231 8.64 19.56 3.02
N PHE A 232 8.40 18.45 3.72
CA PHE A 232 8.16 18.48 5.17
C PHE A 232 9.35 18.07 6.03
N THR A 233 10.48 17.66 5.44
CA THR A 233 11.68 17.23 6.17
C THR A 233 12.91 18.08 5.84
N LYS A 234 13.23 19.04 6.72
CA LYS A 234 14.37 19.95 6.55
C LYS A 234 15.71 19.27 6.23
N PRO A 235 16.16 18.23 6.97
CA PRO A 235 17.42 17.57 6.66
C PRO A 235 17.51 17.02 5.23
N ILE A 236 16.37 16.61 4.65
CA ILE A 236 16.31 16.15 3.26
C ILE A 236 16.47 17.34 2.30
N GLN A 237 15.83 18.47 2.60
CA GLN A 237 16.00 19.70 1.81
C GLN A 237 17.45 20.17 1.82
N ASP A 238 18.05 20.22 3.01
CA ASP A 238 19.44 20.66 3.19
C ASP A 238 20.40 19.75 2.40
N GLY A 239 20.23 18.43 2.49
CA GLY A 239 21.02 17.47 1.74
C GLY A 239 20.83 17.58 0.21
N ILE A 240 19.61 17.81 -0.26
CA ILE A 240 19.33 18.04 -1.69
C ILE A 240 20.04 19.30 -2.19
N ILE A 241 19.93 20.41 -1.45
CA ILE A 241 20.57 21.68 -1.79
C ILE A 241 22.10 21.52 -1.84
N GLU A 242 22.68 20.79 -0.88
CA GLU A 242 24.12 20.51 -0.85
C GLU A 242 24.58 19.71 -2.07
N ILE A 243 23.85 18.65 -2.43
CA ILE A 243 24.15 17.83 -3.61
C ILE A 243 24.11 18.67 -4.89
N PHE A 244 23.04 19.44 -5.10
CA PHE A 244 22.92 20.30 -6.28
C PHE A 244 23.99 21.40 -6.31
N GLY A 245 24.33 21.98 -5.15
CA GLY A 245 25.41 22.94 -5.02
C GLY A 245 26.78 22.34 -5.40
N ASN A 246 27.03 21.09 -5.01
CA ASN A 246 28.27 20.39 -5.35
C ASN A 246 28.33 20.01 -6.84
N ILE A 247 27.22 19.55 -7.43
CA ILE A 247 27.12 19.28 -8.86
C ILE A 247 27.35 20.56 -9.67
N ALA A 248 26.71 21.67 -9.31
CA ALA A 248 26.89 22.95 -9.99
C ALA A 248 28.35 23.42 -9.95
N LYS A 249 29.04 23.26 -8.81
CA LYS A 249 30.47 23.56 -8.69
C LYS A 249 31.34 22.67 -9.59
N VAL A 250 31.01 21.39 -9.74
CA VAL A 250 31.71 20.47 -10.65
C VAL A 250 31.52 20.91 -12.10
N PHE A 251 30.28 21.19 -12.53
CA PHE A 251 30.01 21.66 -13.88
C PHE A 251 30.72 23.00 -14.19
N GLN A 252 30.74 23.94 -13.24
CA GLN A 252 31.47 25.20 -13.39
C GLN A 252 33.00 25.02 -13.52
N ARG A 253 33.57 23.95 -12.97
CA ARG A 253 34.99 23.62 -13.16
C ARG A 253 35.26 23.05 -14.55
N PHE A 254 34.33 22.27 -15.10
CA PHE A 254 34.45 21.72 -16.46
C PHE A 254 34.23 22.77 -17.56
N THR A 255 33.42 23.80 -17.33
CA THR A 255 33.16 24.87 -18.31
C THR A 255 34.16 26.01 -18.29
N ARG A 256 35.15 25.99 -17.37
CA ARG A 256 36.25 26.98 -17.30
C ARG A 256 37.53 26.54 -18.02
N CYS A 257 37.46 25.51 -18.87
CA CYS A 257 38.53 25.16 -19.81
C CYS A 257 38.20 25.71 -21.21
#